data_AF-A0A9Q8LEX9-F1
#
_entry.id   AF-A0A9Q8LEX9-F1
#
_cell.length_a   1.000
_cell.length_b   1.000
_cell.length_c   1.000
_cell.angle_alpha   90.00
_cell.angle_beta   90.00
_cell.angle_gamma   90.00
#
_symmetry.space_group_name_H-M   'P 1'
#
loop_
_entity.id
_entity.type
_entity.pdbx_description
1 polymer ?
#
loop_
_entity_poly.entity_id
_entity_poly.type
_entity_poly.pdbx_seq_one_letter_code
_entity_poly.pdbx_strand_id
1 'polypeptide(L)'
;MTHFYRAEHHSTPSPSELGWQRHSPLAIAELVKNTIEIGTYELPDSALGHWLQHGIEKIGAQDGYGTEAVLEWLREGRLLMSQEYFCGKLDDVEVQWQAGLLQFYDSYGVTNGSGTHVRVWLEPQLDEHLREDSAAAMRSFASTLLHELCHAMLARYSCENGCNEGYCRSHWFVETGPSYHGTAWQAIKSRIETAWAERLGFEMRLF
;
A
#
# COMPACT_ATOMS: atom_id res chain seq x y z
N MET A 1 5.61 1.82 -22.63
CA MET A 1 5.19 0.48 -22.19
C MET A 1 6.44 -0.29 -21.77
N THR A 2 6.72 -0.29 -20.48
CA THR A 2 7.82 -1.05 -19.89
C THR A 2 7.33 -2.47 -19.70
N HIS A 3 7.91 -3.43 -20.43
CA HIS A 3 7.60 -4.85 -20.22
C HIS A 3 8.32 -5.31 -18.95
N PHE A 4 7.59 -5.41 -17.84
CA PHE A 4 8.11 -6.02 -16.62
C PHE A 4 8.33 -7.51 -16.86
N TYR A 5 9.55 -7.99 -16.63
CA TYR A 5 9.90 -9.41 -16.71
C TYR A 5 9.20 -10.15 -15.57
N ARG A 6 8.38 -11.14 -15.93
CA ARG A 6 7.72 -12.03 -14.96
C ARG A 6 8.75 -13.09 -14.56
N ALA A 7 9.34 -12.97 -13.37
CA ALA A 7 10.18 -14.02 -12.81
C ALA A 7 9.38 -15.35 -12.78
N GLU A 8 10.06 -16.45 -13.08
CA GLU A 8 9.43 -17.77 -13.20
C GLU A 8 8.63 -18.12 -11.93
N HIS A 9 7.37 -18.46 -12.16
CA HIS A 9 6.30 -18.56 -11.18
C HIS A 9 6.61 -19.54 -10.03
N HIS A 10 7.00 -19.02 -8.87
CA HIS A 10 6.30 -19.46 -7.66
C HIS A 10 4.85 -19.00 -7.84
N SER A 11 3.94 -19.95 -8.09
CA SER A 11 2.52 -19.66 -8.30
C SER A 11 2.03 -18.80 -7.13
N THR A 12 1.76 -17.53 -7.42
CA THR A 12 1.19 -16.61 -6.45
C THR A 12 -0.11 -17.24 -5.95
N PRO A 13 -0.25 -17.58 -4.65
CA PRO A 13 -1.46 -18.23 -4.19
C PRO A 13 -2.65 -17.33 -4.51
N SER A 14 -3.61 -17.87 -5.23
CA SER A 14 -4.85 -17.21 -5.64
C SER A 14 -5.62 -16.70 -4.42
N PRO A 15 -6.51 -15.71 -4.58
CA PRO A 15 -7.41 -15.30 -3.50
C PRO A 15 -8.17 -16.48 -2.89
N SER A 16 -8.53 -17.48 -3.70
CA SER A 16 -9.11 -18.74 -3.25
C SER A 16 -8.15 -19.65 -2.47
N GLU A 17 -6.85 -19.70 -2.81
CA GLU A 17 -5.87 -20.50 -2.05
C GLU A 17 -5.48 -19.85 -0.72
N LEU A 18 -5.44 -18.52 -0.66
CA LEU A 18 -5.29 -17.78 0.60
C LEU A 18 -6.55 -17.89 1.47
N GLY A 19 -7.72 -17.89 0.83
CA GLY A 19 -9.03 -18.03 1.46
C GLY A 19 -9.36 -19.42 2.02
N TRP A 20 -8.41 -20.38 2.08
CA TRP A 20 -8.61 -21.67 2.77
C TRP A 20 -7.51 -22.02 3.77
N GLN A 21 -6.30 -21.45 3.66
CA GLN A 21 -5.16 -21.86 4.52
C GLN A 21 -4.56 -20.72 5.37
N ARG A 22 -4.88 -19.45 5.12
CA ARG A 22 -4.27 -18.29 5.81
C ARG A 22 -5.23 -17.11 5.96
N HIS A 23 -6.24 -17.29 6.82
CA HIS A 23 -7.29 -16.29 7.04
C HIS A 23 -6.96 -15.25 8.10
N SER A 24 -5.97 -15.50 8.96
CA SER A 24 -5.64 -14.57 10.03
C SER A 24 -4.83 -13.38 9.50
N PRO A 25 -5.08 -12.15 9.97
CA PRO A 25 -4.25 -10.99 9.64
C PRO A 25 -2.74 -11.25 9.82
N LEU A 26 -2.32 -11.98 10.87
CA LEU A 26 -0.90 -12.33 11.05
C LEU A 26 -0.35 -13.25 9.96
N ALA A 27 -1.12 -14.21 9.46
CA ALA A 27 -0.68 -15.08 8.37
C ALA A 27 -0.49 -14.30 7.06
N ILE A 28 -1.32 -13.26 6.85
CA ILE A 28 -1.15 -12.30 5.74
C ILE A 28 0.09 -11.44 5.95
N ALA A 29 0.36 -10.96 7.17
CA ALA A 29 1.57 -10.21 7.48
C ALA A 29 2.85 -11.03 7.21
N GLU A 30 2.88 -12.29 7.64
CA GLU A 30 3.98 -13.20 7.35
C GLU A 30 4.14 -13.46 5.84
N LEU A 31 3.05 -13.54 5.08
CA LEU A 31 3.13 -13.65 3.62
C LEU A 31 3.80 -12.43 2.97
N VAL A 32 3.43 -11.22 3.41
CA VAL A 32 4.06 -9.97 2.94
C VAL A 32 5.53 -9.95 3.31
N LYS A 33 5.89 -10.30 4.55
CA LYS A 33 7.27 -10.35 5.00
C LYS A 33 8.13 -11.30 4.15
N ASN A 34 7.65 -12.53 3.94
CA ASN A 34 8.33 -13.51 3.10
C ASN A 34 8.49 -13.03 1.66
N THR A 35 7.50 -12.30 1.12
CA THR A 35 7.57 -11.71 -0.23
C THR A 35 8.74 -10.74 -0.35
N ILE A 36 8.86 -9.83 0.62
CA ILE A 36 9.92 -8.82 0.66
C ILE A 36 11.30 -9.49 0.84
N GLU A 37 11.40 -10.55 1.64
CA GLU A 37 12.65 -11.30 1.86
C GLU A 37 13.11 -12.10 0.63
N ILE A 38 12.18 -12.69 -0.12
CA ILE A 38 12.51 -13.49 -1.32
C ILE A 38 12.87 -12.60 -2.50
N GLY A 39 12.41 -11.33 -2.53
CA GLY A 39 12.70 -10.41 -3.64
C GLY A 39 12.06 -10.88 -4.95
N THR A 40 10.81 -11.35 -4.88
CA THR A 40 10.15 -12.08 -5.99
C THR A 40 9.96 -11.29 -7.29
N TYR A 41 10.11 -9.96 -7.27
CA TYR A 41 10.00 -9.11 -8.45
C TYR A 41 11.29 -8.32 -8.64
N GLU A 42 11.97 -8.55 -9.76
CA GLU A 42 13.07 -7.70 -10.22
C GLU A 42 12.48 -6.42 -10.83
N LEU A 43 12.09 -5.48 -9.98
CA LEU A 43 11.91 -4.10 -10.44
C LEU A 43 13.29 -3.54 -10.80
N PRO A 44 13.42 -2.77 -11.89
CA PRO A 44 14.64 -2.01 -12.15
C PRO A 44 15.00 -1.20 -10.90
N ASP A 45 16.27 -1.23 -10.49
CA ASP A 45 16.74 -0.65 -9.22
C ASP A 45 16.32 0.81 -8.98
N SER A 46 16.02 1.55 -10.05
CA SER A 46 15.63 2.94 -10.01
C SER A 46 14.15 3.23 -10.26
N ALA A 47 13.29 2.23 -10.51
CA ALA A 47 11.91 2.48 -10.94
C ALA A 47 11.10 3.29 -9.91
N LEU A 48 11.12 2.86 -8.64
CA LEU A 48 10.45 3.58 -7.55
C LEU A 48 11.09 4.94 -7.28
N GLY A 49 12.42 5.04 -7.37
CA GLY A 49 13.15 6.31 -7.24
C GLY A 49 12.79 7.32 -8.33
N HIS A 50 12.68 6.88 -9.59
CA HIS A 50 12.24 7.71 -10.71
C HIS A 50 10.79 8.16 -10.54
N TRP A 51 9.90 7.26 -10.11
CA TRP A 51 8.51 7.59 -9.83
C TRP A 51 8.38 8.67 -8.74
N LEU A 52 9.17 8.57 -7.66
CA LEU A 52 9.25 9.60 -6.61
C LEU A 52 9.73 10.93 -7.20
N GLN A 53 10.79 10.92 -8.00
CA GLN A 53 11.34 12.14 -8.60
C GLN A 53 10.32 12.83 -9.53
N HIS A 54 9.59 12.07 -10.35
CA HIS A 54 8.54 12.63 -11.21
C HIS A 54 7.33 13.12 -10.42
N GLY A 55 7.01 12.48 -9.28
CA GLY A 55 5.88 12.85 -8.43
C GLY A 55 5.98 14.24 -7.83
N ILE A 56 7.21 14.71 -7.57
CA ILE A 56 7.49 16.07 -7.09
C ILE A 56 6.87 17.13 -8.01
N GLU A 57 6.95 16.94 -9.33
CA GLU A 57 6.39 17.85 -10.33
C GLU A 57 4.86 17.77 -10.40
N LYS A 58 4.29 16.59 -10.08
CA LYS A 58 2.85 16.33 -10.18
C LYS A 58 2.08 16.84 -8.97
N ILE A 59 2.61 16.68 -7.77
CA ILE A 59 1.91 17.09 -6.54
C ILE A 59 1.95 18.62 -6.33
N GLY A 60 2.91 19.34 -6.93
CA GLY A 60 3.01 20.80 -6.84
C GLY A 60 1.99 21.59 -7.69
N ALA A 61 1.24 20.94 -8.59
CA ALA A 61 0.27 21.59 -9.47
C ALA A 61 -1.12 21.59 -8.84
N GLN A 62 -1.50 22.68 -8.17
CA GLN A 62 -2.77 22.81 -7.42
C GLN A 62 -4.04 22.46 -8.22
N ASP A 63 -4.01 22.60 -9.55
CA ASP A 63 -5.15 22.33 -10.44
C ASP A 63 -5.00 21.02 -11.24
N GLY A 64 -3.94 20.25 -11.00
CA GLY A 64 -3.56 19.08 -11.80
C GLY A 64 -4.19 17.76 -11.34
N TYR A 65 -4.76 17.72 -10.13
CA TYR A 65 -5.33 16.51 -9.55
C TYR A 65 -6.54 16.04 -10.39
N GLY A 66 -6.46 14.82 -10.93
CA GLY A 66 -7.47 14.27 -11.83
C GLY A 66 -7.18 14.45 -13.33
N THR A 67 -6.10 15.14 -13.71
CA THR A 67 -5.59 15.05 -15.08
C THR A 67 -5.13 13.63 -15.39
N GLU A 68 -5.28 13.19 -16.64
CA GLU A 68 -4.89 11.84 -17.07
C GLU A 68 -3.43 11.51 -16.70
N ALA A 69 -2.51 12.48 -16.86
CA ALA A 69 -1.11 12.32 -16.52
C ALA A 69 -0.87 12.07 -15.01
N VAL A 70 -1.63 12.74 -14.13
CA VAL A 70 -1.53 12.52 -12.67
C VAL A 70 -2.14 11.19 -12.28
N LEU A 71 -3.26 10.80 -12.91
CA LEU A 71 -3.89 9.50 -12.68
C LEU A 71 -3.02 8.33 -13.16
N GLU A 72 -2.33 8.48 -14.28
CA GLU A 72 -1.37 7.49 -14.79
C GLU A 72 -0.18 7.35 -13.84
N TRP A 73 0.40 8.47 -13.39
CA TRP A 73 1.47 8.48 -12.41
C TRP A 73 1.05 7.83 -11.07
N LEU A 74 -0.17 8.09 -10.61
CA LEU A 74 -0.73 7.46 -9.40
C LEU A 74 -0.86 5.94 -9.57
N ARG A 75 -1.37 5.50 -10.73
CA ARG A 75 -1.49 4.08 -11.07
C ARG A 75 -0.12 3.39 -11.13
N GLU A 76 0.88 4.05 -11.71
CA GLU A 76 2.26 3.56 -11.78
C GLU A 76 2.84 3.38 -10.37
N GLY A 77 2.72 4.39 -9.50
CA GLY A 77 3.21 4.30 -8.12
C GLY A 77 2.61 3.14 -7.34
N ARG A 78 1.29 2.97 -7.44
CA ARG A 78 0.59 1.83 -6.85
C ARG A 78 1.11 0.50 -7.42
N LEU A 79 1.30 0.38 -8.73
CA LEU A 79 1.82 -0.86 -9.35
C LEU A 79 3.23 -1.18 -8.84
N LEU A 80 4.13 -0.19 -8.82
CA LEU A 80 5.49 -0.36 -8.32
C LEU A 80 5.49 -0.83 -6.86
N MET A 81 4.72 -0.17 -6.00
CA MET A 81 4.60 -0.54 -4.57
C MET A 81 3.95 -1.92 -4.38
N SER A 82 2.91 -2.22 -5.16
CA SER A 82 2.25 -3.53 -5.16
C SER A 82 3.22 -4.65 -5.54
N GLN A 83 4.03 -4.45 -6.58
CA GLN A 83 5.00 -5.44 -7.05
C GLN A 83 6.15 -5.60 -6.05
N GLU A 84 6.73 -4.50 -5.57
CA GLU A 84 7.87 -4.51 -4.65
C GLU A 84 7.50 -5.13 -3.29
N TYR A 85 6.39 -4.70 -2.70
CA TYR A 85 6.07 -5.02 -1.30
C TYR A 85 4.97 -6.05 -1.14
N PHE A 86 4.11 -6.24 -2.14
CA PHE A 86 2.90 -7.06 -2.03
C PHE A 86 2.77 -8.13 -3.11
N CYS A 87 3.86 -8.48 -3.81
CA CYS A 87 3.86 -9.56 -4.80
C CYS A 87 2.90 -9.34 -6.00
N GLY A 88 2.53 -8.09 -6.28
CA GLY A 88 1.53 -7.73 -7.29
C GLY A 88 0.08 -7.98 -6.85
N LYS A 89 -0.16 -8.34 -5.58
CA LYS A 89 -1.50 -8.71 -5.08
C LYS A 89 -2.49 -7.55 -4.96
N LEU A 90 -2.01 -6.32 -5.17
CA LEU A 90 -2.79 -5.08 -5.12
C LEU A 90 -2.82 -4.38 -6.50
N ASP A 91 -2.39 -5.06 -7.57
CA ASP A 91 -2.33 -4.51 -8.94
C ASP A 91 -3.69 -4.16 -9.55
N ASP A 92 -4.79 -4.55 -8.92
CA ASP A 92 -6.17 -4.22 -9.30
C ASP A 92 -6.93 -3.43 -8.22
N VAL A 93 -6.29 -3.10 -7.09
CA VAL A 93 -6.90 -2.19 -6.09
C VAL A 93 -7.02 -0.80 -6.70
N GLU A 94 -8.23 -0.26 -6.70
CA GLU A 94 -8.48 1.10 -7.18
C GLU A 94 -7.88 2.13 -6.21
N VAL A 95 -7.06 3.03 -6.73
CA VAL A 95 -6.51 4.18 -5.99
C VAL A 95 -6.98 5.45 -6.70
N GLN A 96 -7.67 6.32 -5.98
CA GLN A 96 -8.23 7.55 -6.53
C GLN A 96 -8.10 8.73 -5.56
N TRP A 97 -8.21 9.93 -6.11
CA TRP A 97 -8.30 11.16 -5.31
C TRP A 97 -9.70 11.30 -4.72
N GLN A 98 -9.76 11.71 -3.45
CA GLN A 98 -10.99 12.06 -2.75
C GLN A 98 -10.74 13.34 -1.96
N ALA A 99 -11.36 14.43 -2.39
CA ALA A 99 -11.26 15.69 -1.66
C ALA A 99 -12.07 15.63 -0.35
N GLY A 100 -11.55 16.31 0.67
CA GLY A 100 -12.21 16.48 1.96
C GLY A 100 -11.92 15.38 2.97
N LEU A 101 -10.98 14.47 2.70
CA LEU A 101 -10.61 13.44 3.67
C LEU A 101 -10.06 14.06 4.95
N LEU A 102 -9.24 15.11 4.86
CA LEU A 102 -8.77 15.84 6.04
C LEU A 102 -9.92 16.46 6.84
N GLN A 103 -10.92 17.02 6.15
CA GLN A 103 -12.05 17.66 6.80
C GLN A 103 -12.98 16.65 7.51
N PHE A 104 -13.21 15.49 6.90
CA PHE A 104 -14.22 14.53 7.38
C PHE A 104 -13.64 13.37 8.20
N TYR A 105 -12.38 13.02 7.96
CA TYR A 105 -11.71 11.85 8.55
C TYR A 105 -10.39 12.19 9.25
N ASP A 106 -9.93 13.44 9.21
CA ASP A 106 -8.62 13.86 9.73
C ASP A 106 -7.47 12.98 9.19
N SER A 107 -7.55 12.64 7.89
CA SER A 107 -6.59 11.74 7.25
C SER A 107 -6.24 12.17 5.82
N TYR A 108 -5.01 11.86 5.40
CA TYR A 108 -4.54 12.00 4.02
C TYR A 108 -4.88 10.78 3.15
N GLY A 109 -5.30 9.67 3.76
CA GLY A 109 -5.61 8.42 3.09
C GLY A 109 -6.71 7.64 3.81
N VAL A 110 -7.53 6.92 3.06
CA VAL A 110 -8.53 6.00 3.62
C VAL A 110 -8.66 4.78 2.73
N THR A 111 -8.54 3.61 3.33
CA THR A 111 -8.91 2.32 2.73
C THR A 111 -10.34 1.97 3.09
N ASN A 112 -11.13 1.56 2.11
CA ASN A 112 -12.54 1.21 2.29
C ASN A 112 -12.91 -0.05 1.52
N GLY A 113 -13.85 -0.81 2.06
CA GLY A 113 -14.33 -2.08 1.49
C GLY A 113 -13.55 -3.29 2.01
N SER A 114 -13.94 -4.46 1.52
CA SER A 114 -13.36 -5.75 1.90
C SER A 114 -13.31 -6.71 0.73
N GLY A 115 -12.44 -7.71 0.80
CA GLY A 115 -12.26 -8.69 -0.28
C GLY A 115 -11.90 -8.06 -1.62
N THR A 116 -12.59 -8.44 -2.69
CA THR A 116 -12.34 -7.90 -4.05
C THR A 116 -12.88 -6.48 -4.27
N HIS A 117 -13.54 -5.88 -3.28
CA HIS A 117 -14.14 -4.54 -3.38
C HIS A 117 -13.36 -3.47 -2.61
N VAL A 118 -12.13 -3.79 -2.19
CA VAL A 118 -11.22 -2.86 -1.53
C VAL A 118 -10.78 -1.75 -2.48
N ARG A 119 -10.78 -0.52 -1.99
CA ARG A 119 -10.34 0.70 -2.68
C ARG A 119 -9.61 1.62 -1.71
N VAL A 120 -8.71 2.43 -2.26
CA VAL A 120 -7.91 3.43 -1.54
C VAL A 120 -8.26 4.81 -2.06
N TRP A 121 -8.50 5.72 -1.12
CA TRP A 121 -8.76 7.12 -1.38
C TRP A 121 -7.62 7.96 -0.79
N LEU A 122 -7.13 8.93 -1.56
CA LEU A 122 -6.07 9.83 -1.12
C LEU A 122 -6.54 11.29 -1.18
N GLU A 123 -6.12 12.09 -0.22
CA GLU A 123 -6.36 13.53 -0.21
C GLU A 123 -5.41 14.20 -1.22
N PRO A 124 -5.93 14.92 -2.23
CA PRO A 124 -5.09 15.68 -3.15
C PRO A 124 -4.35 16.85 -2.47
N GLN A 125 -4.90 17.43 -1.41
CA GLN A 125 -4.30 18.56 -0.72
C GLN A 125 -3.17 18.11 0.22
N LEU A 126 -1.94 18.45 -0.14
CA LEU A 126 -0.84 18.47 0.84
C LEU A 126 -0.88 19.73 1.69
N ASP A 127 -0.51 19.56 2.96
CA ASP A 127 -0.22 20.64 3.91
C ASP A 127 0.70 21.68 3.26
N GLU A 128 0.40 22.96 3.45
CA GLU A 128 1.19 24.07 2.92
C GLU A 128 2.65 24.00 3.38
N HIS A 129 2.90 23.54 4.61
CA HIS A 129 4.24 23.38 5.15
C HIS A 129 5.07 22.29 4.45
N LEU A 130 4.41 21.28 3.87
CA LEU A 130 5.10 20.24 3.09
C LEU A 130 5.48 20.72 1.69
N ARG A 131 4.94 21.86 1.23
CA ARG A 131 5.24 22.39 -0.12
C ARG A 131 6.62 23.05 -0.21
N GLU A 132 7.20 23.45 0.92
CA GLU A 132 8.52 24.09 0.96
C GLU A 132 9.67 23.09 0.69
N ASP A 133 9.47 21.82 1.06
CA ASP A 133 10.38 20.72 0.75
C ASP A 133 9.63 19.67 -0.06
N SER A 134 9.70 19.79 -1.39
CA SER A 134 9.02 18.90 -2.32
C SER A 134 9.42 17.43 -2.16
N ALA A 135 10.65 17.15 -1.73
CA ALA A 135 11.10 15.79 -1.46
C ALA A 135 10.43 15.25 -0.17
N ALA A 136 10.30 16.07 0.87
CA ALA A 136 9.53 15.69 2.07
C ALA A 136 8.04 15.47 1.75
N ALA A 137 7.45 16.35 0.93
CA ALA A 137 6.08 16.21 0.44
C ALA A 137 5.85 14.86 -0.24
N MET A 138 6.76 14.50 -1.15
CA MET A 138 6.69 13.25 -1.89
C MET A 138 6.91 12.02 -1.00
N ARG A 139 7.81 12.10 -0.02
CA ARG A 139 8.00 11.03 0.98
C ARG A 139 6.75 10.84 1.83
N SER A 140 6.11 11.93 2.25
CA SER A 140 4.86 11.89 3.00
C SER A 140 3.75 11.23 2.18
N PHE A 141 3.60 11.65 0.92
CA PHE A 141 2.64 11.05 0.00
C PHE A 141 2.87 9.54 -0.22
N ALA A 142 4.11 9.14 -0.49
CA ALA A 142 4.45 7.73 -0.69
C ALA A 142 4.20 6.91 0.58
N SER A 143 4.49 7.49 1.75
CA SER A 143 4.16 6.90 3.05
C SER A 143 2.66 6.70 3.21
N THR A 144 1.84 7.71 2.93
CA THR A 144 0.37 7.58 2.97
C THR A 144 -0.14 6.51 2.02
N LEU A 145 0.34 6.48 0.77
CA LEU A 145 -0.08 5.45 -0.18
C LEU A 145 0.31 4.05 0.31
N LEU A 146 1.53 3.84 0.80
CA LEU A 146 1.94 2.55 1.36
C LEU A 146 1.17 2.17 2.62
N HIS A 147 0.85 3.13 3.48
CA HIS A 147 0.00 2.92 4.64
C HIS A 147 -1.34 2.33 4.22
N GLU A 148 -2.01 2.97 3.26
CA GLU A 148 -3.30 2.50 2.76
C GLU A 148 -3.19 1.18 2.01
N LEU A 149 -2.09 0.92 1.30
CA LEU A 149 -1.86 -0.39 0.68
C LEU A 149 -1.66 -1.51 1.73
N CYS A 150 -1.09 -1.22 2.91
CA CYS A 150 -1.05 -2.17 4.02
C CYS A 150 -2.47 -2.53 4.47
N HIS A 151 -3.32 -1.54 4.66
CA HIS A 151 -4.74 -1.77 5.00
C HIS A 151 -5.46 -2.52 3.90
N ALA A 152 -5.21 -2.18 2.64
CA ALA A 152 -5.83 -2.85 1.50
C ALA A 152 -5.45 -4.33 1.44
N MET A 153 -4.18 -4.67 1.72
CA MET A 153 -3.72 -6.05 1.81
C MET A 153 -4.46 -6.82 2.90
N LEU A 154 -4.61 -6.23 4.09
CA LEU A 154 -5.32 -6.85 5.20
C LEU A 154 -6.82 -6.99 4.91
N ALA A 155 -7.49 -5.92 4.47
CA ALA A 155 -8.93 -5.92 4.17
C ALA A 155 -9.31 -6.88 3.01
N ARG A 156 -8.38 -7.08 2.06
CA ARG A 156 -8.61 -7.95 0.91
C ARG A 156 -8.43 -9.42 1.20
N TYR A 157 -7.42 -9.77 2.00
CA TYR A 157 -6.97 -11.17 2.15
C TYR A 157 -7.12 -11.73 3.56
N SER A 158 -7.41 -10.90 4.57
CA SER A 158 -7.77 -11.40 5.90
C SER A 158 -9.28 -11.65 6.02
N CYS A 159 -9.65 -12.49 6.98
CA CYS A 159 -11.04 -12.72 7.35
C CYS A 159 -11.62 -11.50 8.09
N GLU A 160 -11.96 -10.45 7.35
CA GLU A 160 -12.66 -9.30 7.91
C GLU A 160 -14.13 -9.68 8.17
N ASN A 161 -14.42 -10.09 9.41
CA ASN A 161 -15.77 -10.39 9.93
C ASN A 161 -16.57 -11.50 9.22
N GLY A 162 -16.02 -12.14 8.18
CA GLY A 162 -16.78 -13.04 7.30
C GLY A 162 -16.70 -14.53 7.64
N CYS A 163 -15.57 -15.02 8.15
CA CYS A 163 -15.51 -16.42 8.56
C CYS A 163 -15.98 -16.57 10.00
N ASN A 164 -17.05 -17.35 10.18
CA ASN A 164 -17.58 -17.74 11.49
C ASN A 164 -16.67 -18.72 12.24
N GLU A 165 -15.39 -18.80 11.89
CA GLU A 165 -14.42 -19.64 12.59
C GLU A 165 -14.09 -19.02 13.95
N GLY A 166 -14.04 -19.87 14.99
CA GLY A 166 -13.82 -19.41 16.36
C GLY A 166 -12.47 -18.72 16.56
N TYR A 167 -11.45 -19.13 15.80
CA TYR A 167 -10.09 -18.57 15.86
C TYR A 167 -10.05 -17.13 15.33
N CYS A 168 -10.60 -16.89 14.14
CA CYS A 168 -10.62 -15.55 13.53
C CYS A 168 -11.37 -14.55 14.41
N ARG A 169 -12.51 -14.95 15.00
CA ARG A 169 -13.27 -14.08 15.92
C ARG A 169 -12.54 -13.76 17.22
N SER A 170 -11.79 -14.70 17.78
CA SER A 170 -11.10 -14.48 19.06
C SER A 170 -9.80 -13.68 18.94
N HIS A 171 -9.18 -13.67 17.76
CA HIS A 171 -7.89 -12.97 17.54
C HIS A 171 -8.04 -11.66 16.77
N TRP A 172 -9.18 -11.44 16.10
CA TRP A 172 -9.44 -10.23 15.30
C TRP A 172 -9.06 -8.93 16.01
N PHE A 173 -9.52 -8.73 17.25
CA PHE A 173 -9.28 -7.48 17.96
C PHE A 173 -7.79 -7.24 18.26
N VAL A 174 -7.00 -8.29 18.49
CA VAL A 174 -5.56 -8.17 18.79
C VAL A 174 -4.75 -8.01 17.51
N GLU A 175 -5.07 -8.81 16.49
CA GLU A 175 -4.30 -8.83 15.24
C GLU A 175 -4.60 -7.61 14.36
N THR A 176 -5.86 -7.18 14.33
CA THR A 176 -6.30 -5.98 13.59
C THR A 176 -6.19 -4.72 14.43
N GLY A 177 -6.39 -4.79 15.75
CA GLY A 177 -6.24 -3.65 16.66
C GLY A 177 -7.31 -2.55 16.51
N PRO A 178 -7.31 -1.55 17.40
CA PRO A 178 -8.08 -0.34 17.20
C PRO A 178 -7.58 0.39 15.94
N SER A 179 -8.51 0.95 15.17
CA SER A 179 -8.22 1.69 13.92
C SER A 179 -7.49 0.88 12.83
N TYR A 180 -7.46 -0.45 12.93
CA TYR A 180 -6.76 -1.36 12.01
C TYR A 180 -5.21 -1.33 12.11
N HIS A 181 -4.65 -0.84 13.22
CA HIS A 181 -3.20 -0.74 13.47
C HIS A 181 -2.63 -1.79 14.45
N GLY A 182 -3.24 -2.99 14.49
CA GLY A 182 -2.87 -4.11 15.36
C GLY A 182 -1.56 -4.81 14.99
N THR A 183 -1.29 -5.97 15.61
CA THR A 183 0.00 -6.65 15.47
C THR A 183 0.34 -7.05 14.04
N ALA A 184 -0.66 -7.42 13.23
CA ALA A 184 -0.46 -7.74 11.82
C ALA A 184 -0.03 -6.52 11.00
N TRP A 185 -0.69 -5.37 11.23
CA TRP A 185 -0.34 -4.12 10.57
C TRP A 185 1.07 -3.66 10.97
N GLN A 186 1.41 -3.71 12.27
CA GLN A 186 2.76 -3.34 12.75
C GLN A 186 3.86 -4.21 12.13
N ALA A 187 3.60 -5.51 11.95
CA ALA A 187 4.54 -6.43 11.33
C ALA A 187 4.77 -6.10 9.84
N ILE A 188 3.70 -5.83 9.09
CA ILE A 188 3.79 -5.38 7.69
C ILE A 188 4.55 -4.05 7.60
N LYS A 189 4.13 -3.06 8.40
CA LYS A 189 4.73 -1.73 8.45
C LYS A 189 6.24 -1.81 8.67
N SER A 190 6.66 -2.48 9.74
CA SER A 190 8.08 -2.54 10.11
C SER A 190 8.92 -3.13 8.97
N ARG A 191 8.41 -4.16 8.28
CA ARG A 191 9.16 -4.78 7.19
C ARG A 191 9.25 -3.88 5.96
N ILE A 192 8.15 -3.20 5.60
CA ILE A 192 8.14 -2.23 4.49
C ILE A 192 9.07 -1.05 4.78
N GLU A 193 9.07 -0.50 5.99
CA GLU A 193 9.96 0.60 6.37
C GLU A 193 11.43 0.21 6.26
N THR A 194 11.80 -0.99 6.72
CA THR A 194 13.17 -1.51 6.56
C THR A 194 13.53 -1.69 5.09
N ALA A 195 12.68 -2.37 4.31
CA ALA A 195 12.95 -2.61 2.89
C ALA A 195 13.02 -1.32 2.08
N TRP A 196 12.18 -0.34 2.41
CA TRP A 196 12.23 1.00 1.83
C TRP A 196 13.58 1.69 2.09
N ALA A 197 14.04 1.67 3.34
CA ALA A 197 15.32 2.29 3.70
C ALA A 197 16.51 1.60 3.01
N GLU A 198 16.49 0.26 2.95
CA GLU A 198 17.50 -0.54 2.23
C GLU A 198 17.50 -0.21 0.73
N ARG A 199 16.33 -0.02 0.12
CA ARG A 199 16.17 0.19 -1.31
C ARG A 199 16.48 1.61 -1.77
N LEU A 200 16.01 2.60 -1.03
CA LEU A 200 16.03 4.01 -1.44
C LEU A 200 17.05 4.85 -0.67
N GLY A 201 17.70 4.28 0.36
CA GLY A 201 18.76 4.94 1.11
C GLY A 201 18.29 6.05 2.05
N PHE A 202 17.00 6.12 2.36
CA PHE A 202 16.45 7.04 3.35
C PHE A 202 15.30 6.43 4.14
N GLU A 203 15.15 6.86 5.39
CA GLU A 203 14.08 6.38 6.26
C GLU A 203 12.71 6.95 5.85
N MET A 204 11.69 6.10 5.95
CA MET A 204 10.30 6.49 5.84
C MET A 204 9.54 5.90 7.02
N ARG A 205 8.60 6.66 7.57
CA ARG A 205 7.69 6.19 8.62
C ARG A 205 6.27 6.15 8.11
N LEU A 206 5.66 4.98 8.15
CA LEU A 206 4.22 4.82 7.92
C LEU A 206 3.49 5.27 9.19
N PHE A 207 2.58 6.22 9.06
CA PHE A 207 1.83 6.82 10.18
C PHE A 207 0.38 6.39 10.13
#